data_AF-A0A6G6XB28-F1
#
_entry.id   AF-A0A6G6XB28-F1
#
_cell.length_a   1.000
_cell.length_b   1.000
_cell.length_c   1.000
_cell.angle_alpha   90.00
_cell.angle_beta   90.00
_cell.angle_gamma   90.00
#
_symmetry.space_group_name_H-M   'P 1'
#
loop_
_entity.id
_entity.type
_entity.pdbx_description
1 polymer ?
#
loop_
_entity_poly.entity_id
_entity_poly.type
_entity_poly.pdbx_seq_one_letter_code
_entity_poly.pdbx_strand_id
1 'polypeptide(L)'
;MLSPPDDWGNCSFGVDPGFGADLWRKSRVRIAHINPAMPRTPGDAGIPFSELTAWFEAEQPLLAAPSVAIDDTSRQIASHAVQFIGDGATIQTGLGKLPDAVLDMLHDRRNLRIHTGLAGDGVGRLLHSGALADGKSALVGCAIGGRQLYDEACDPRFNFRPVSNTHNPALLAQIERLVTINSVMSVDLFGQGFAEALGQAFVSGPGGASDFARGARAAQGGCGSWCCLRRAKGKAASSPPAAGTARCPFRASILMWWSLSMARPIFG
;
A
#
# COMPACT_ATOMS: atom_id res chain seq x y z
N MET A 1 14.42 -8.24 -12.64
CA MET A 1 15.19 -7.08 -13.14
C MET A 1 15.86 -6.43 -11.94
N LEU A 2 17.14 -6.08 -12.04
CA LEU A 2 17.96 -5.56 -10.95
C LEU A 2 18.74 -4.33 -11.43
N SER A 3 19.22 -3.50 -10.50
CA SER A 3 20.24 -2.49 -10.84
C SER A 3 21.59 -3.16 -11.16
N PRO A 4 22.51 -2.46 -11.85
CA PRO A 4 23.91 -2.87 -11.90
C PRO A 4 24.49 -3.05 -10.48
N PRO A 5 25.51 -3.90 -10.31
CA PRO A 5 26.20 -4.05 -9.03
C PRO A 5 26.83 -2.73 -8.58
N ASP A 6 26.91 -2.53 -7.27
CA ASP A 6 27.70 -1.45 -6.68
C ASP A 6 29.17 -1.82 -6.54
N ASP A 7 29.97 -0.94 -5.93
CA ASP A 7 31.39 -1.15 -5.66
C ASP A 7 31.66 -2.39 -4.78
N TRP A 8 30.65 -2.88 -4.06
CA TRP A 8 30.72 -4.11 -3.25
C TRP A 8 30.20 -5.34 -4.00
N GLY A 9 29.85 -5.21 -5.28
CA GLY A 9 29.37 -6.29 -6.12
C GLY A 9 27.90 -6.68 -5.87
N ASN A 10 27.11 -5.87 -5.18
CA ASN A 10 25.70 -6.17 -4.89
C ASN A 10 24.77 -5.45 -5.86
N CYS A 11 23.87 -6.17 -6.51
CA CYS A 11 22.73 -5.63 -7.25
C CYS A 11 21.56 -5.27 -6.32
N SER A 12 20.74 -4.29 -6.70
CA SER A 12 19.50 -3.93 -6.00
C SER A 12 18.27 -4.53 -6.68
N PHE A 13 17.26 -4.93 -5.90
CA PHE A 13 15.91 -5.20 -6.42
C PHE A 13 15.20 -3.93 -6.92
N GLY A 14 15.74 -2.77 -6.56
CA GLY A 14 15.23 -1.47 -6.95
C GLY A 14 13.84 -1.21 -6.40
N VAL A 15 12.91 -0.82 -7.26
CA VAL A 15 11.57 -0.40 -6.84
C VAL A 15 10.67 -1.56 -6.40
N ASP A 16 11.08 -2.82 -6.56
CA ASP A 16 10.26 -4.00 -6.23
C ASP A 16 11.07 -5.17 -5.61
N PRO A 17 11.48 -5.07 -4.34
CA PRO A 17 11.90 -6.26 -3.58
C PRO A 17 10.77 -7.28 -3.46
N GLY A 18 9.54 -6.83 -3.18
CA GLY A 18 8.32 -7.61 -3.17
C GLY A 18 8.48 -9.07 -2.72
N PHE A 19 8.04 -9.99 -3.58
CA PHE A 19 8.27 -11.43 -3.41
C PHE A 19 9.66 -11.86 -3.89
N GLY A 20 10.26 -11.11 -4.82
CA GLY A 20 11.53 -11.44 -5.44
C GLY A 20 12.65 -11.63 -4.42
N ALA A 21 12.75 -10.73 -3.45
CA ALA A 21 13.74 -10.80 -2.38
C ALA A 21 13.56 -12.00 -1.43
N ASP A 22 12.32 -12.42 -1.16
CA ASP A 22 12.05 -13.60 -0.35
C ASP A 22 12.36 -14.90 -1.08
N LEU A 23 11.98 -14.97 -2.36
CA LEU A 23 12.11 -16.17 -3.17
C LEU A 23 13.56 -16.38 -3.64
N TRP A 24 14.24 -15.30 -4.04
CA TRP A 24 15.61 -15.35 -4.55
C TRP A 24 16.55 -16.17 -3.66
N ARG A 25 16.49 -15.93 -2.34
CA ARG A 25 17.37 -16.58 -1.36
C ARG A 25 17.22 -18.10 -1.35
N LYS A 26 16.05 -18.60 -1.76
CA LYS A 26 15.72 -20.03 -1.82
C LYS A 26 15.84 -20.62 -3.23
N SER A 27 15.96 -19.79 -4.25
CA SER A 27 16.04 -20.21 -5.65
C SER A 27 17.39 -20.82 -5.99
N ARG A 28 17.39 -21.99 -6.65
CA ARG A 28 18.60 -22.64 -7.17
C ARG A 28 19.10 -22.01 -8.47
N VAL A 29 18.18 -21.65 -9.36
CA VAL A 29 18.47 -21.03 -10.64
C VAL A 29 18.03 -19.57 -10.58
N ARG A 30 18.95 -18.70 -10.96
CA ARG A 30 18.96 -17.29 -10.57
C ARG A 30 19.35 -16.46 -11.77
N ILE A 31 18.35 -16.06 -12.56
CA ILE A 31 18.55 -15.34 -13.82
C ILE A 31 18.14 -13.88 -13.63
N ALA A 32 19.01 -12.94 -13.98
CA ALA A 32 18.74 -11.52 -13.85
C ALA A 32 18.84 -10.76 -15.17
N HIS A 33 17.88 -9.86 -15.36
CA HIS A 33 18.03 -8.71 -16.25
C HIS A 33 18.67 -7.58 -15.45
N ILE A 34 19.90 -7.21 -15.78
CA ILE A 34 20.60 -6.06 -15.23
C ILE A 34 20.21 -4.84 -16.05
N ASN A 35 19.54 -3.89 -15.40
CA ASN A 35 19.00 -2.69 -16.03
C ASN A 35 19.63 -1.44 -15.41
N PRO A 36 20.51 -0.71 -16.13
CA PRO A 36 21.06 0.56 -15.67
C PRO A 36 20.02 1.61 -15.26
N ALA A 37 18.79 1.55 -15.81
CA ALA A 37 17.70 2.45 -15.45
C ALA A 37 16.94 2.05 -14.17
N MET A 38 17.26 0.89 -13.55
CA MET A 38 16.68 0.49 -12.27
C MET A 38 17.39 1.23 -11.12
N PRO A 39 16.68 2.06 -10.32
CA PRO A 39 17.29 2.77 -9.22
C PRO A 39 17.79 1.79 -8.14
N ARG A 40 18.90 2.15 -7.49
CA ARG A 40 19.33 1.50 -6.26
C ARG A 40 18.56 2.11 -5.09
N THR A 41 17.82 1.27 -4.38
CA THR A 41 16.92 1.69 -3.30
C THR A 41 17.46 1.25 -1.94
N PRO A 42 17.25 2.04 -0.88
CA PRO A 42 17.66 1.66 0.47
C PRO A 42 16.72 0.61 1.07
N GLY A 43 17.25 -0.30 1.88
CA GLY A 43 16.43 -1.18 2.74
C GLY A 43 16.84 -2.64 2.69
N ASP A 44 16.54 -3.33 1.58
CA ASP A 44 16.96 -4.71 1.35
C ASP A 44 18.47 -4.78 1.05
N ALA A 45 19.10 -5.91 1.40
CA ALA A 45 20.53 -6.12 1.20
C ALA A 45 20.90 -6.31 -0.29
N GLY A 46 19.91 -6.55 -1.15
CA GLY A 46 20.13 -6.81 -2.56
C GLY A 46 20.62 -8.23 -2.82
N ILE A 47 21.32 -8.40 -3.94
CA ILE A 47 21.80 -9.67 -4.45
C ILE A 47 23.28 -9.55 -4.79
N PRO A 48 24.16 -10.42 -4.25
CA PRO A 48 25.54 -10.49 -4.73
C PRO A 48 25.55 -10.92 -6.20
N PHE A 49 26.19 -10.14 -7.07
CA PHE A 49 26.22 -10.40 -8.51
C PHE A 49 26.84 -11.76 -8.84
N SER A 50 27.83 -12.19 -8.05
CA SER A 50 28.47 -13.51 -8.15
C SER A 50 27.52 -14.69 -7.87
N GLU A 51 26.35 -14.45 -7.26
CA GLU A 51 25.35 -15.48 -6.99
C GLU A 51 24.33 -15.67 -8.13
N LEU A 52 24.42 -14.87 -9.20
CA LEU A 52 23.59 -15.04 -10.39
C LEU A 52 24.04 -16.27 -11.19
N THR A 53 23.10 -17.15 -11.56
CA THR A 53 23.36 -18.28 -12.46
C THR A 53 23.61 -17.80 -13.89
N ALA A 54 22.84 -16.81 -14.33
CA ALA A 54 22.98 -16.18 -15.64
C ALA A 54 22.40 -14.77 -15.58
N TRP A 55 22.84 -13.91 -16.50
CA TRP A 55 22.31 -12.57 -16.60
C TRP A 55 22.47 -12.02 -18.01
N PHE A 56 21.67 -11.01 -18.33
CA PHE A 56 21.89 -10.15 -19.47
C PHE A 56 21.75 -8.70 -19.02
N GLU A 57 22.49 -7.82 -19.67
CA GLU A 57 22.44 -6.39 -19.42
C GLU A 57 21.74 -5.70 -20.59
N ALA A 58 20.72 -4.91 -20.27
CA ALA A 58 20.03 -4.07 -21.24
C ALA A 58 19.34 -2.92 -20.51
N GLU A 59 19.52 -1.70 -21.01
CA GLU A 59 18.73 -0.58 -20.51
C GLU A 59 17.28 -0.73 -20.96
N GLN A 60 16.36 -0.64 -19.99
CA GLN A 60 14.93 -0.64 -20.24
C GLN A 60 14.26 0.42 -19.36
N PRO A 61 13.55 1.41 -19.93
CA PRO A 61 12.78 2.35 -19.13
C PRO A 61 11.76 1.62 -18.23
N LEU A 62 11.72 1.99 -16.95
CA LEU A 62 10.73 1.45 -16.02
C LEU A 62 9.32 1.87 -16.47
N LEU A 63 8.37 0.94 -16.35
CA LEU A 63 6.97 1.21 -16.65
C LEU A 63 6.42 2.20 -15.62
N ALA A 64 6.23 3.45 -16.06
CA ALA A 64 5.60 4.50 -15.27
C ALA A 64 4.08 4.45 -15.49
N ALA A 65 3.33 4.44 -14.39
CA ALA A 65 1.89 4.65 -14.44
C ALA A 65 1.62 6.15 -14.63
N PRO A 66 0.67 6.54 -15.49
CA PRO A 66 0.28 7.94 -15.59
C PRO A 66 -0.34 8.38 -14.27
N SER A 67 0.09 9.56 -13.77
CA SER A 67 -0.56 10.16 -12.61
C SER A 67 -2.02 10.45 -12.94
N VAL A 68 -2.93 10.06 -12.05
CA VAL A 68 -4.37 10.20 -12.28
C VAL A 68 -4.89 11.34 -11.42
N ALA A 69 -5.53 12.32 -12.06
CA ALA A 69 -6.17 13.42 -11.35
C ALA A 69 -7.18 12.93 -10.31
N ILE A 70 -7.01 13.42 -9.09
CA ILE A 70 -7.90 13.17 -7.95
C ILE A 70 -9.25 13.83 -8.24
N ASP A 71 -10.32 13.03 -8.20
CA ASP A 71 -11.70 13.51 -8.40
C ASP A 71 -12.39 13.93 -7.09
N ASP A 72 -13.44 14.74 -7.21
CA ASP A 72 -14.15 15.32 -6.05
C ASP A 72 -14.70 14.25 -5.10
N THR A 73 -15.17 13.12 -5.65
CA THR A 73 -15.61 11.99 -4.82
C THR A 73 -14.48 11.46 -3.96
N SER A 74 -13.28 11.30 -4.53
CA SER A 74 -12.10 10.85 -3.79
C SER A 74 -11.70 11.87 -2.72
N ARG A 75 -11.77 13.18 -3.02
CA ARG A 75 -11.52 14.26 -2.03
C ARG A 75 -12.51 14.24 -0.89
N GLN A 76 -13.80 14.06 -1.17
CA GLN A 76 -14.84 13.99 -0.15
C GLN A 76 -14.63 12.78 0.77
N ILE A 77 -14.41 11.59 0.20
CA ILE A 77 -14.13 10.38 1.01
C ILE A 77 -12.85 10.58 1.83
N ALA A 78 -11.78 11.13 1.23
CA ALA A 78 -10.55 11.43 1.94
C ALA A 78 -10.76 12.40 3.12
N SER A 79 -11.59 13.43 2.95
CA SER A 79 -11.89 14.40 4.01
C SER A 79 -12.53 13.78 5.25
N HIS A 80 -13.24 12.67 5.09
CA HIS A 80 -13.75 11.88 6.22
C HIS A 80 -12.67 11.00 6.85
N ALA A 81 -11.85 10.34 6.02
CA ALA A 81 -10.81 9.43 6.50
C ALA A 81 -9.70 10.15 7.29
N VAL A 82 -9.28 11.34 6.85
CA VAL A 82 -8.14 12.08 7.46
C VAL A 82 -8.42 12.57 8.87
N GLN A 83 -9.69 12.63 9.29
CA GLN A 83 -10.08 13.01 10.66
C GLN A 83 -9.60 12.00 11.71
N PHE A 84 -9.28 10.78 11.27
CA PHE A 84 -8.82 9.69 12.12
C PHE A 84 -7.29 9.49 12.06
N ILE A 85 -6.59 10.39 11.39
CA ILE A 85 -5.14 10.35 11.22
C ILE A 85 -4.55 11.56 11.92
N GLY A 86 -4.02 11.32 13.13
CA GLY A 86 -3.31 12.31 13.92
C GLY A 86 -1.80 12.27 13.71
N ASP A 87 -1.10 13.17 14.38
CA ASP A 87 0.36 13.19 14.39
C ASP A 87 0.94 11.89 14.97
N GLY A 88 2.11 11.50 14.45
CA GLY A 88 2.76 10.26 14.83
C GLY A 88 2.11 8.98 14.29
N ALA A 89 1.07 9.07 13.45
CA ALA A 89 0.45 7.89 12.87
C ALA A 89 1.37 7.19 11.86
N THR A 90 1.29 5.87 11.83
CA THR A 90 1.89 5.05 10.76
C THR A 90 0.80 4.68 9.77
N ILE A 91 0.97 5.04 8.50
CA ILE A 91 -0.08 4.96 7.50
C ILE A 91 0.23 3.85 6.50
N GLN A 92 -0.77 3.03 6.24
CA GLN A 92 -0.82 2.13 5.09
C GLN A 92 -1.92 2.58 4.14
N THR A 93 -1.58 2.65 2.85
CA THR A 93 -2.56 2.87 1.78
C THR A 93 -2.25 1.97 0.59
N GLY A 94 -3.26 1.72 -0.25
CA GLY A 94 -3.07 1.15 -1.59
C GLY A 94 -2.66 2.18 -2.64
N LEU A 95 -2.89 1.84 -3.90
CA LEU A 95 -2.69 2.73 -5.05
C LEU A 95 -4.00 3.38 -5.51
N GLY A 96 -3.89 4.53 -6.16
CA GLY A 96 -4.98 5.18 -6.90
C GLY A 96 -5.51 6.44 -6.23
N LYS A 97 -6.56 7.01 -6.84
CA LYS A 97 -7.05 8.36 -6.54
C LYS A 97 -7.39 8.60 -5.07
N LEU A 98 -7.99 7.61 -4.41
CA LEU A 98 -8.45 7.77 -3.03
C LEU A 98 -7.28 7.73 -2.04
N PRO A 99 -6.41 6.70 -2.05
CA PRO A 99 -5.14 6.74 -1.33
C PRO A 99 -4.36 8.05 -1.49
N ASP A 100 -4.18 8.48 -2.75
CA ASP A 100 -3.46 9.70 -3.07
C ASP A 100 -4.15 10.95 -2.49
N ALA A 101 -5.49 11.01 -2.55
CA ALA A 101 -6.25 12.10 -1.94
C ALA A 101 -6.10 12.15 -0.42
N VAL A 102 -6.05 10.99 0.25
CA VAL A 102 -5.81 10.94 1.69
C VAL A 102 -4.40 11.47 1.99
N LEU A 103 -3.38 10.99 1.30
CA LEU A 103 -1.99 11.40 1.54
C LEU A 103 -1.78 12.91 1.27
N ASP A 104 -2.39 13.48 0.22
CA ASP A 104 -2.31 14.91 -0.09
C ASP A 104 -2.91 15.79 1.02
N MET A 105 -3.92 15.29 1.73
CA MET A 105 -4.59 16.01 2.82
C MET A 105 -3.85 15.92 4.16
N LEU A 106 -2.74 15.19 4.23
CA LEU A 106 -1.98 14.97 5.47
C LEU A 106 -0.72 15.86 5.57
N HIS A 107 -0.56 16.85 4.70
CA HIS A 107 0.58 17.77 4.68
C HIS A 107 0.71 18.62 5.96
N ASP A 108 -0.38 18.82 6.70
CA ASP A 108 -0.42 19.57 7.95
C ASP A 108 -0.08 18.73 9.18
N ARG A 109 0.03 17.40 9.05
CA ARG A 109 0.41 16.48 10.12
C ARG A 109 1.91 16.42 10.31
N ARG A 110 2.36 15.91 11.45
CA ARG A 110 3.77 15.79 11.81
C ARG A 110 4.14 14.41 12.32
N ASN A 111 5.40 14.05 12.13
CA ASN A 111 5.99 12.79 12.56
C ASN A 111 5.26 11.56 12.00
N LEU A 112 4.67 11.68 10.81
CA LEU A 112 4.02 10.56 10.15
C LEU A 112 5.05 9.51 9.70
N ARG A 113 4.62 8.26 9.67
CA ARG A 113 5.38 7.16 9.07
C ARG A 113 4.52 6.48 8.02
N ILE A 114 5.16 5.84 7.04
CA ILE A 114 4.53 5.00 6.03
C ILE A 114 5.00 3.57 6.26
N HIS A 115 4.05 2.65 6.32
CA HIS A 115 4.31 1.22 6.26
C HIS A 115 3.30 0.61 5.30
N THR A 116 3.72 0.32 4.07
CA THR A 116 2.80 -0.17 3.02
C THR A 116 3.43 -1.24 2.13
N GLY A 117 2.60 -2.13 1.59
CA GLY A 117 2.99 -3.05 0.54
C GLY A 117 3.24 -2.35 -0.79
N LEU A 118 2.47 -1.31 -1.12
CA LEU A 118 2.52 -0.60 -2.39
C LEU A 118 2.58 0.91 -2.14
N ALA A 119 3.64 1.55 -2.61
CA ALA A 119 3.81 3.00 -2.59
C ALA A 119 3.47 3.58 -3.96
N GLY A 120 2.57 4.55 -3.98
CA GLY A 120 2.21 5.32 -5.18
C GLY A 120 2.72 6.76 -5.11
N ASP A 121 2.31 7.56 -6.10
CA ASP A 121 2.72 8.98 -6.22
C ASP A 121 2.37 9.81 -4.98
N GLY A 122 1.27 9.48 -4.27
CA GLY A 122 0.93 10.14 -3.02
C GLY A 122 2.00 10.00 -1.93
N VAL A 123 2.73 8.87 -1.88
CA VAL A 123 3.86 8.69 -0.94
C VAL A 123 5.03 9.58 -1.35
N GLY A 124 5.33 9.66 -2.65
CA GLY A 124 6.32 10.59 -3.20
C GLY A 124 6.03 12.04 -2.83
N ARG A 125 4.78 12.50 -3.02
CA ARG A 125 4.38 13.86 -2.63
C ARG A 125 4.46 14.09 -1.12
N LEU A 126 4.09 13.10 -0.30
CA LEU A 126 4.16 13.22 1.16
C LEU A 126 5.61 13.34 1.67
N LEU A 127 6.59 12.77 0.97
CA LEU A 127 8.01 12.98 1.30
C LEU A 127 8.39 14.47 1.26
N HIS A 128 7.80 15.25 0.36
CA HIS A 128 8.14 16.67 0.19
C HIS A 128 7.29 17.61 1.04
N SER A 129 6.28 17.12 1.75
CA SER A 129 5.37 17.96 2.52
C SER A 129 5.93 18.41 3.88
N GLY A 130 6.99 17.74 4.36
CA GLY A 130 7.51 17.92 5.72
C GLY A 130 6.68 17.22 6.81
N ALA A 131 5.71 16.38 6.43
CA ALA A 131 4.86 15.67 7.39
C ALA A 131 5.49 14.40 7.97
N LEU A 132 6.40 13.77 7.21
CA LEU A 132 7.06 12.53 7.63
C LEU A 132 8.07 12.77 8.75
N ALA A 133 8.20 11.78 9.63
CA ALA A 133 9.23 11.73 10.66
C ALA A 133 10.64 11.66 10.06
N ASP A 134 11.63 12.06 10.87
CA ASP A 134 13.04 11.94 10.53
C ASP A 134 13.50 10.49 10.36
N GLY A 135 14.58 10.33 9.59
CA GLY A 135 15.20 9.03 9.31
C GLY A 135 14.36 8.18 8.38
N LYS A 136 14.49 6.85 8.48
CA LYS A 136 13.70 5.90 7.69
C LYS A 136 12.23 5.95 8.14
N SER A 137 11.42 6.69 7.40
CA SER A 137 10.01 6.92 7.69
C SER A 137 9.06 6.31 6.66
N ALA A 138 9.55 5.72 5.57
CA ALA A 138 8.74 5.03 4.59
C ALA A 138 9.20 3.59 4.33
N LEU A 139 8.64 2.63 5.08
CA LEU A 139 8.81 1.21 4.82
C LEU A 139 7.85 0.77 3.72
N VAL A 140 8.39 0.32 2.60
CA VAL A 140 7.62 0.06 1.38
C VAL A 140 7.96 -1.31 0.78
N GLY A 141 6.95 -2.03 0.29
CA GLY A 141 7.15 -3.32 -0.39
C GLY A 141 7.58 -3.18 -1.84
N CYS A 142 6.88 -2.32 -2.56
CA CYS A 142 7.10 -2.01 -3.96
C CYS A 142 6.62 -0.59 -4.24
N ALA A 143 7.25 0.12 -5.18
CA ALA A 143 6.80 1.41 -5.68
C ALA A 143 6.22 1.25 -7.08
N ILE A 144 5.00 1.76 -7.29
CA ILE A 144 4.29 1.74 -8.57
C ILE A 144 3.69 3.13 -8.77
N GLY A 145 4.24 3.88 -9.72
CA GLY A 145 3.82 5.26 -9.92
C GLY A 145 4.41 5.89 -11.17
N GLY A 146 4.38 7.21 -11.20
CA GLY A 146 5.00 8.03 -12.22
C GLY A 146 6.52 8.04 -12.10
N ARG A 147 7.16 8.64 -13.10
CA ARG A 147 8.63 8.72 -13.18
C ARG A 147 9.25 9.39 -11.95
N GLN A 148 8.61 10.44 -11.44
CA GLN A 148 9.08 11.16 -10.26
C GLN A 148 9.26 10.25 -9.04
N LEU A 149 8.32 9.33 -8.78
CA LEU A 149 8.43 8.39 -7.66
C LEU A 149 9.66 7.48 -7.81
N TYR A 150 10.00 7.07 -9.03
CA TYR A 150 11.16 6.23 -9.30
C TYR A 150 12.48 7.00 -9.18
N ASP A 151 12.49 8.26 -9.61
CA ASP A 151 13.66 9.15 -9.45
C ASP A 151 13.95 9.44 -7.96
N GLU A 152 12.91 9.43 -7.12
CA GLU A 152 12.99 9.63 -5.67
C GLU A 152 13.20 8.33 -4.87
N ALA A 153 13.14 7.16 -5.50
CA ALA A 153 13.18 5.88 -4.80
C ALA A 153 14.51 5.61 -4.04
N CYS A 154 15.57 6.35 -4.35
CA CYS A 154 16.85 6.28 -3.65
C CYS A 154 16.90 7.16 -2.36
N ASP A 155 15.86 7.95 -2.08
CA ASP A 155 15.79 8.80 -0.89
C ASP A 155 15.98 7.97 0.39
N PRO A 156 16.89 8.36 1.31
CA PRO A 156 17.23 7.58 2.50
C PRO A 156 16.07 7.41 3.50
N ARG A 157 14.98 8.17 3.35
CA ARG A 157 13.74 7.99 4.14
C ARG A 157 12.98 6.73 3.74
N PHE A 158 13.15 6.25 2.50
CA PHE A 158 12.63 4.96 2.10
C PHE A 158 13.37 3.80 2.76
N ASN A 159 12.66 2.69 2.89
CA ASN A 159 13.15 1.41 3.38
C ASN A 159 12.39 0.30 2.66
N PHE A 160 12.86 -0.04 1.46
CA PHE A 160 12.31 -1.08 0.61
C PHE A 160 12.54 -2.45 1.25
N ARG A 161 11.46 -3.23 1.45
CA ARG A 161 11.51 -4.51 2.16
C ARG A 161 10.63 -5.56 1.50
N PRO A 162 10.98 -6.86 1.63
CA PRO A 162 10.17 -7.93 1.07
C PRO A 162 8.78 -8.05 1.71
N VAL A 163 7.92 -8.86 1.09
CA VAL A 163 6.58 -9.18 1.62
C VAL A 163 6.64 -9.83 3.01
N SER A 164 7.64 -10.67 3.28
CA SER A 164 7.88 -11.29 4.60
C SER A 164 8.16 -10.31 5.74
N ASN A 165 8.37 -9.04 5.41
CA ASN A 165 8.53 -7.95 6.36
C ASN A 165 7.29 -7.04 6.34
N THR A 166 6.91 -6.53 5.17
CA THR A 166 5.82 -5.55 5.03
C THR A 166 4.47 -6.09 5.46
N HIS A 167 4.20 -7.38 5.24
CA HIS A 167 2.90 -8.03 5.55
C HIS A 167 2.98 -8.99 6.74
N ASN A 168 4.09 -8.99 7.49
CA ASN A 168 4.28 -9.91 8.59
C ASN A 168 3.35 -9.56 9.76
N PRO A 169 2.41 -10.43 10.16
CA PRO A 169 1.46 -10.12 11.24
C PRO A 169 2.13 -9.75 12.56
N ALA A 170 3.27 -10.37 12.88
CA ALA A 170 4.00 -10.09 14.11
C ALA A 170 4.66 -8.71 14.08
N LEU A 171 5.14 -8.25 12.91
CA LEU A 171 5.69 -6.91 12.76
C LEU A 171 4.58 -5.86 12.73
N LEU A 172 3.49 -6.13 12.01
CA LEU A 172 2.33 -5.21 11.94
C LEU A 172 1.73 -4.95 13.33
N ALA A 173 1.65 -5.98 14.19
CA ALA A 173 1.15 -5.84 15.56
C ALA A 173 2.04 -4.95 16.46
N GLN A 174 3.31 -4.75 16.09
CA GLN A 174 4.25 -3.90 16.83
C GLN A 174 4.26 -2.45 16.36
N ILE A 175 3.58 -2.15 15.25
CA ILE A 175 3.55 -0.79 14.72
C ILE A 175 2.66 0.08 15.63
N GLU A 176 3.19 1.22 16.04
CA GLU A 176 2.41 2.20 16.78
C GLU A 176 1.48 2.99 15.85
N ARG A 177 0.23 3.14 16.28
CA ARG A 177 -0.77 3.99 15.61
C ARG A 177 -0.92 3.67 14.12
N LEU A 178 -0.95 2.37 13.78
CA LEU A 178 -1.14 1.91 12.41
C LEU A 178 -2.56 2.24 11.92
N VAL A 179 -2.69 3.13 10.93
CA VAL A 179 -3.94 3.40 10.22
C VAL A 179 -3.87 2.79 8.82
N THR A 180 -4.82 1.93 8.47
CA THR A 180 -4.84 1.26 7.16
C THR A 180 -6.03 1.72 6.34
N ILE A 181 -5.81 2.11 5.09
CA ILE A 181 -6.86 2.58 4.18
C ILE A 181 -6.91 1.69 2.96
N ASN A 182 -8.00 0.95 2.85
CA ASN A 182 -8.24 0.01 1.76
C ASN A 182 -9.49 0.38 0.98
N SER A 183 -9.48 0.08 -0.32
CA SER A 183 -10.64 0.31 -1.20
C SER A 183 -11.36 -1.02 -1.43
N VAL A 184 -12.68 -0.97 -1.42
CA VAL A 184 -13.56 -2.11 -1.71
C VAL A 184 -14.53 -1.75 -2.82
N MET A 185 -14.99 -2.75 -3.57
CA MET A 185 -15.92 -2.58 -4.68
C MET A 185 -17.38 -2.58 -4.21
N SER A 186 -17.66 -3.35 -3.17
CA SER A 186 -18.96 -3.39 -2.53
C SER A 186 -18.81 -3.76 -1.05
N VAL A 187 -19.86 -3.45 -0.30
CA VAL A 187 -19.99 -3.76 1.11
C VAL A 187 -21.43 -4.19 1.34
N ASP A 188 -21.62 -5.27 2.10
CA ASP A 188 -22.96 -5.72 2.50
C ASP A 188 -23.41 -5.14 3.85
N LEU A 189 -24.65 -5.42 4.24
CA LEU A 189 -25.21 -4.94 5.51
C LEU A 189 -24.58 -5.59 6.75
N PHE A 190 -23.83 -6.68 6.59
CA PHE A 190 -23.09 -7.35 7.67
C PHE A 190 -21.68 -6.78 7.84
N GLY A 191 -21.27 -5.84 6.97
CA GLY A 191 -19.94 -5.24 7.00
C GLY A 191 -18.87 -6.05 6.29
N GLN A 192 -19.28 -7.00 5.45
CA GLN A 192 -18.35 -7.74 4.59
C GLN A 192 -17.99 -6.87 3.38
N GLY A 193 -16.71 -6.56 3.24
CA GLY A 193 -16.16 -5.86 2.08
C GLY A 193 -15.71 -6.84 1.01
N PHE A 194 -16.02 -6.56 -0.26
CA PHE A 194 -15.62 -7.35 -1.41
C PHE A 194 -14.72 -6.50 -2.31
N ALA A 195 -13.49 -6.92 -2.56
CA ALA A 195 -12.48 -6.15 -3.33
C ALA A 195 -12.00 -6.87 -4.61
N GLU A 196 -12.29 -8.16 -4.74
CA GLU A 196 -11.65 -9.05 -5.71
C GLU A 196 -12.53 -9.37 -6.91
N ALA A 197 -13.85 -9.38 -6.70
CA ALA A 197 -14.80 -9.87 -7.70
C ALA A 197 -15.92 -8.86 -7.96
N LEU A 198 -16.26 -8.70 -9.25
CA LEU A 198 -17.46 -8.01 -9.70
C LEU A 198 -18.39 -9.04 -10.37
N GLY A 199 -19.48 -9.38 -9.70
CA GLY A 199 -20.36 -10.46 -10.15
C GLY A 199 -19.64 -11.82 -10.09
N GLN A 200 -19.43 -12.45 -11.26
CA GLN A 200 -18.70 -13.73 -11.39
C GLN A 200 -17.25 -13.58 -11.87
N ALA A 201 -16.80 -12.36 -12.17
CA ALA A 201 -15.47 -12.11 -12.70
C ALA A 201 -14.53 -11.62 -11.60
N PHE A 202 -13.36 -12.25 -11.48
CA PHE A 202 -12.26 -11.73 -10.68
C PHE A 202 -11.60 -10.56 -11.42
N VAL A 203 -11.53 -9.43 -10.74
CA VAL A 203 -10.89 -8.19 -11.21
C VAL A 203 -9.53 -8.01 -10.54
N SER A 204 -9.34 -8.58 -9.35
CA SER A 204 -8.08 -8.57 -8.61
C SER A 204 -7.91 -9.87 -7.79
N GLY A 205 -6.74 -10.02 -7.15
CA GLY A 205 -6.48 -11.08 -6.18
C GLY A 205 -6.65 -10.60 -4.74
N PRO A 206 -6.60 -11.50 -3.75
CA PRO A 206 -6.84 -11.17 -2.34
C PRO A 206 -5.88 -10.10 -1.77
N GLY A 207 -4.67 -9.99 -2.34
CA GLY A 207 -3.68 -8.99 -1.95
C GLY A 207 -3.34 -9.02 -0.46
N GLY A 208 -2.88 -7.87 0.06
CA GLY A 208 -2.48 -7.70 1.47
C GLY A 208 -3.49 -6.97 2.35
N ALA A 209 -4.66 -6.58 1.81
CA ALA A 209 -5.61 -5.75 2.54
C ALA A 209 -6.07 -6.39 3.86
N SER A 210 -6.29 -7.71 3.85
CA SER A 210 -6.67 -8.45 5.05
C SER A 210 -5.54 -8.57 6.08
N ASP A 211 -4.28 -8.66 5.64
CA ASP A 211 -3.12 -8.68 6.53
C ASP A 211 -2.98 -7.35 7.26
N PHE A 212 -3.10 -6.23 6.53
CA PHE A 212 -3.08 -4.90 7.11
C PHE A 212 -4.28 -4.65 8.03
N ALA A 213 -5.49 -5.05 7.66
CA ALA A 213 -6.66 -4.90 8.53
C ALA A 213 -6.51 -5.68 9.85
N ARG A 214 -5.95 -6.90 9.80
CA ARG A 214 -5.61 -7.70 11.00
C ARG A 214 -4.48 -7.04 11.80
N GLY A 215 -3.47 -6.52 11.10
CA GLY A 215 -2.33 -5.81 11.68
C GLY A 215 -2.76 -4.56 12.45
N ALA A 216 -3.56 -3.68 11.85
CA ALA A 216 -4.10 -2.48 12.47
C ALA A 216 -4.89 -2.79 13.75
N ARG A 217 -5.66 -3.88 13.74
CA ARG A 217 -6.40 -4.34 14.91
C ARG A 217 -5.48 -4.83 16.04
N ALA A 218 -4.33 -5.41 15.72
CA ALA A 218 -3.36 -5.92 16.68
C ALA A 218 -2.31 -4.88 17.11
N ALA A 219 -2.22 -3.76 16.37
CA ALA A 219 -1.21 -2.71 16.53
C ALA A 219 -1.27 -1.99 17.88
N GLN A 220 -0.10 -1.61 18.40
CA GLN A 220 0.01 -0.87 19.65
C GLN A 220 -0.57 0.55 19.50
N GLY A 221 -1.32 1.00 20.51
CA GLY A 221 -1.97 2.31 20.49
C GLY A 221 -3.20 2.39 19.58
N GLY A 222 -3.62 1.27 18.97
CA GLY A 222 -4.93 1.08 18.34
C GLY A 222 -5.35 2.20 17.39
N CYS A 223 -4.94 2.12 16.14
CA CYS A 223 -5.50 2.97 15.09
C CYS A 223 -6.22 2.07 14.07
N GLY A 224 -7.39 2.52 13.62
CA GLY A 224 -8.37 1.65 12.96
C GLY A 224 -7.99 1.28 11.53
N SER A 225 -8.63 0.21 11.04
CA SER A 225 -8.70 -0.07 9.61
C SER A 225 -9.93 0.60 8.99
N TRP A 226 -9.72 1.31 7.90
CA TRP A 226 -10.71 2.05 7.13
C TRP A 226 -10.91 1.41 5.76
N CYS A 227 -12.13 0.96 5.51
CA CYS A 227 -12.56 0.48 4.20
C CYS A 227 -13.42 1.54 3.53
N CYS A 228 -13.00 1.98 2.35
CA CYS A 228 -13.65 3.04 1.60
C CYS A 228 -14.34 2.49 0.36
N LEU A 229 -15.63 2.78 0.22
CA LEU A 229 -16.44 2.40 -0.93
C LEU A 229 -16.71 3.59 -1.84
N ARG A 230 -16.44 3.42 -3.14
CA ARG A 230 -16.83 4.38 -4.18
C ARG A 230 -18.03 3.84 -4.97
N ARG A 231 -19.02 4.70 -5.23
CA ARG A 231 -20.15 4.36 -6.10
C ARG A 231 -19.69 4.12 -7.54
N ALA A 232 -20.03 2.97 -8.11
CA ALA A 232 -19.87 2.72 -9.54
C ALA A 232 -20.84 3.61 -10.36
N LYS A 233 -20.38 4.17 -11.49
CA LYS A 233 -21.25 4.87 -12.45
C LYS A 233 -22.05 3.83 -13.25
N GLY A 234 -23.35 3.69 -12.99
CA GLY A 234 -24.25 2.72 -13.66
C GLY A 234 -25.20 2.02 -12.68
N LYS A 235 -26.18 1.24 -13.18
CA LYS A 235 -27.15 0.49 -12.35
C LYS A 235 -26.39 -0.29 -11.26
N ALA A 236 -26.90 -0.22 -10.02
CA ALA A 236 -26.30 -0.81 -8.83
C ALA A 236 -25.71 -2.20 -9.13
N ALA A 237 -24.43 -2.39 -8.79
CA ALA A 237 -23.73 -3.64 -9.02
C ALA A 237 -24.56 -4.79 -8.42
N SER A 238 -24.85 -5.79 -9.25
CA SER A 238 -25.48 -7.04 -8.81
C SER A 238 -24.60 -7.67 -7.75
N SER A 239 -25.21 -8.01 -6.61
CA SER A 239 -24.59 -8.73 -5.50
C SER A 239 -23.81 -9.94 -6.00
N PRO A 240 -22.63 -10.26 -5.42
CA PRO A 240 -21.97 -11.53 -5.71
C PRO A 240 -22.90 -12.69 -5.33
N PRO A 241 -22.94 -13.78 -6.12
CA PRO A 241 -23.85 -14.89 -5.91
C PRO A 241 -23.35 -15.79 -4.76
N ALA A 242 -23.42 -15.32 -3.52
CA ALA A 242 -23.24 -16.14 -2.31
C ALA A 242 -23.65 -15.46 -0.99
N ALA A 243 -23.96 -14.16 -0.96
CA ALA A 243 -24.46 -13.50 0.25
C ALA A 243 -25.98 -13.35 0.17
N GLY A 244 -26.67 -13.74 1.25
CA GLY A 244 -28.12 -13.73 1.37
C GLY A 244 -28.76 -12.45 0.82
N THR A 245 -29.92 -12.63 0.20
CA THR A 245 -30.72 -11.61 -0.48
C THR A 245 -31.11 -10.47 0.46
N ALA A 246 -30.27 -9.43 0.56
CA ALA A 246 -30.67 -8.13 1.08
C ALA A 246 -30.25 -7.05 0.08
N ARG A 247 -31.22 -6.54 -0.68
CA ARG A 247 -31.04 -5.32 -1.48
C ARG A 247 -31.22 -4.14 -0.55
N CYS A 248 -30.25 -3.24 -0.49
CA CYS A 248 -30.44 -1.93 0.13
C CYS A 248 -30.03 -0.82 -0.84
N PRO A 249 -30.95 0.07 -1.26
CA PRO A 249 -30.63 1.17 -2.16
C PRO A 249 -30.11 2.35 -1.32
N PHE A 250 -28.91 2.26 -0.76
CA PHE A 250 -28.34 3.40 -0.05
C PHE A 250 -27.67 4.41 -1.00
N ARG A 251 -27.89 5.69 -0.70
CA ARG A 251 -27.44 6.87 -1.45
C ARG A 251 -26.09 7.44 -0.99
N ALA A 252 -25.27 6.68 -0.24
CA ALA A 252 -24.08 7.22 0.44
C ALA A 252 -22.80 6.42 0.16
N SER A 253 -21.66 7.12 0.10
CA SER A 253 -20.32 6.55 0.24
C SER A 253 -20.19 5.98 1.65
N ILE A 254 -19.79 4.71 1.78
CA ILE A 254 -19.66 4.06 3.09
C ILE A 254 -18.18 4.01 3.46
N LEU A 255 -17.87 4.56 4.63
CA LEU A 255 -16.61 4.41 5.33
C LEU A 255 -16.84 3.38 6.45
N MET A 256 -16.21 2.22 6.37
CA MET A 256 -16.31 1.21 7.44
C MET A 256 -15.11 1.24 8.36
N TRP A 257 -15.41 1.28 9.66
CA TRP A 257 -14.45 1.33 10.76
C TRP A 257 -14.45 -0.01 11.49
N TRP A 258 -13.28 -0.64 11.58
CA TRP A 258 -13.06 -1.79 12.44
C TRP A 258 -12.26 -1.36 13.67
N SER A 259 -12.94 -1.17 14.81
CA SER A 259 -12.33 -0.92 16.12
C SER A 259 -13.03 -1.71 17.20
N LEU A 260 -12.26 -2.32 18.10
CA LEU A 260 -12.76 -2.79 19.39
C LEU A 260 -12.23 -1.88 20.48
N SER A 261 -12.88 -0.73 20.64
CA SER A 261 -12.87 0.04 21.88
C SER A 261 -14.11 0.93 21.90
N MET A 262 -15.25 0.30 22.20
CA MET A 262 -16.39 0.82 22.97
C MET A 262 -17.58 -0.15 22.79
N ALA A 263 -17.53 -1.28 23.50
CA ALA A 263 -18.77 -1.91 23.94
C ALA A 263 -19.28 -1.12 25.15
N ARG A 264 -20.06 -0.07 24.90
CA ARG A 264 -21.11 0.37 25.82
C ARG A 264 -22.43 0.27 25.05
N PRO A 265 -23.37 -0.58 25.48
CA PRO A 265 -24.66 -0.70 24.83
C PRO A 265 -25.42 0.62 24.98
N ILE A 266 -25.82 1.21 23.85
CA ILE A 266 -26.85 2.25 23.84
C ILE A 266 -28.20 1.50 23.81
N PHE A 267 -28.59 1.02 24.98
CA PHE A 267 -29.99 0.86 25.37
C PHE A 267 -30.11 1.42 26.78
N GLY A 268 -30.76 2.58 26.85
CA GLY A 268 -31.00 3.40 28.02
C GLY A 268 -31.60 4.71 27.57
#